data_AF-A0A9W9BZZ1-F1
#
_entry.id   AF-A0A9W9BZZ1-F1
#
_cell.length_a   1.000
_cell.length_b   1.000
_cell.length_c   1.000
_cell.angle_alpha   90.00
_cell.angle_beta   90.00
_cell.angle_gamma   90.00
#
_symmetry.space_group_name_H-M   'P 1'
#
loop_
_entity.id
_entity.type
_entity.pdbx_description
1 polymer ?
#
loop_
_entity_poly.entity_id
_entity_poly.type
_entity_poly.pdbx_seq_one_letter_code
_entity_poly.pdbx_strand_id
1 'polypeptide(L)'
;MDVPQVGRAATAAPLYFKELKVRQKHGRKGQKYYFSDAGFGELNNPTGVGLQEIETLYPRQTIGAVLNVGTSRSKPDPTPRSVLHIVKKLAGNATDPNIVAKQVAARNLPHHWRFNDDRGIKIELDDWKPNSRFSKGASGSETCQKIRSSFEWWSGQPQNIQWLQECARELVTTRRGRSSDRSRWEQFAVGAHEYRCRHEGCQEESYNSRHQFQSHWENEHEGEAFGEDFEKPKFKRWVYQERPEGQGR
;
A
#
# COMPACT_ATOMS: atom_id res chain seq x y z
N MET A 1 7.04 -8.37 -13.03
CA MET A 1 7.90 -7.19 -12.79
C MET A 1 8.47 -7.38 -11.39
N ASP A 2 9.75 -7.09 -11.16
CA ASP A 2 10.32 -7.18 -9.80
C ASP A 2 9.98 -5.94 -8.96
N VAL A 3 10.15 -6.02 -7.64
CA VAL A 3 9.82 -4.94 -6.70
C VAL A 3 10.59 -3.64 -7.00
N PRO A 4 11.91 -3.66 -7.29
CA PRO A 4 12.63 -2.45 -7.69
C PRO A 4 12.12 -1.80 -8.97
N GLN A 5 11.72 -2.60 -9.98
CA GLN A 5 11.11 -2.09 -11.21
C GLN A 5 9.79 -1.39 -10.93
N VAL A 6 8.95 -1.94 -10.03
CA VAL A 6 7.69 -1.29 -9.62
C VAL A 6 7.98 0.06 -8.96
N GLY A 7 8.92 0.10 -8.00
CA GLY A 7 9.30 1.34 -7.34
C GLY A 7 9.82 2.40 -8.31
N ARG A 8 10.65 1.99 -9.28
CA ARG A 8 11.15 2.88 -10.34
C ARG A 8 10.04 3.35 -11.27
N ALA A 9 9.13 2.48 -11.68
CA ALA A 9 8.00 2.84 -12.53
C ALA A 9 7.10 3.87 -11.86
N ALA A 10 6.77 3.66 -10.59
CA ALA A 10 5.89 4.53 -9.81
C ALA A 10 6.48 5.92 -9.54
N THR A 11 7.81 6.07 -9.56
CA THR A 11 8.51 7.33 -9.26
C THR A 11 9.13 8.00 -10.49
N ALA A 12 8.91 7.45 -11.68
CA ALA A 12 9.45 7.96 -12.94
C ALA A 12 8.69 9.22 -13.42
N ALA A 13 8.76 10.29 -12.63
CA ALA A 13 8.13 11.58 -12.89
C ALA A 13 8.56 12.10 -14.27
N PRO A 14 7.60 12.32 -15.20
CA PRO A 14 7.88 12.99 -16.47
C PRO A 14 8.69 14.27 -16.26
N LEU A 15 9.63 14.53 -17.17
CA LEU A 15 10.59 15.64 -17.13
C LEU A 15 11.73 15.50 -16.11
N TYR A 16 11.60 14.65 -15.08
CA TYR A 16 12.68 14.35 -14.13
C TYR A 16 13.41 13.05 -14.46
N PHE A 17 12.66 12.02 -14.83
CA PHE A 17 13.21 10.69 -15.08
C PHE A 17 12.78 10.13 -16.44
N LYS A 18 13.61 9.24 -16.99
CA LYS A 18 13.25 8.46 -18.18
C LYS A 18 12.26 7.36 -17.80
N GLU A 19 11.21 7.21 -18.59
CA GLU A 19 10.22 6.15 -18.47
C GLU A 19 10.87 4.76 -18.38
N LEU A 20 10.26 3.89 -17.57
CA LEU A 20 10.69 2.51 -17.47
C LEU A 20 10.12 1.70 -18.64
N LYS A 21 10.99 1.09 -19.42
CA LYS A 21 10.62 0.20 -20.53
C LYS A 21 10.74 -1.24 -20.07
N VAL A 22 9.62 -1.96 -19.97
CA VAL A 22 9.61 -3.38 -19.60
C VAL A 22 9.14 -4.21 -20.79
N ARG A 23 9.91 -5.26 -21.10
CA ARG A 23 9.49 -6.30 -22.03
C ARG A 23 8.85 -7.43 -21.24
N GLN A 24 7.61 -7.77 -21.58
CA GLN A 24 6.93 -8.88 -20.92
C GLN A 24 7.60 -10.19 -21.32
N LYS A 25 7.89 -11.06 -20.34
CA LYS A 25 8.39 -12.42 -20.58
C LYS A 25 7.30 -13.37 -21.07
N HIS A 26 6.05 -13.07 -20.70
CA HIS A 26 4.85 -13.87 -20.92
C HIS A 26 3.79 -13.00 -21.64
N GLY A 27 3.18 -13.52 -22.72
CA GLY A 27 2.26 -12.78 -23.61
C GLY A 27 2.73 -12.67 -25.07
N ARG A 28 2.21 -11.71 -25.85
CA ARG A 28 2.65 -11.47 -27.24
C ARG A 28 4.15 -11.17 -27.25
N LYS A 29 4.95 -12.12 -27.75
CA LYS A 29 6.42 -12.02 -27.82
C LYS A 29 6.84 -10.66 -28.38
N GLY A 30 7.58 -9.90 -27.58
CA GLY A 30 8.15 -8.62 -27.98
C GLY A 30 7.34 -7.37 -27.62
N GLN A 31 6.16 -7.50 -26.99
CA GLN A 31 5.41 -6.32 -26.53
C GLN A 31 6.19 -5.55 -25.46
N LYS A 32 6.32 -4.24 -25.68
CA LYS A 32 7.00 -3.30 -24.78
C LYS A 32 5.94 -2.47 -24.07
N TYR A 33 6.05 -2.39 -22.76
CA TYR A 33 5.25 -1.50 -21.92
C TYR A 33 6.14 -0.37 -21.42
N TYR A 34 5.58 0.83 -21.40
CA TYR A 34 6.23 2.05 -20.97
C TYR A 34 5.50 2.54 -19.72
N PHE A 35 6.24 2.75 -18.64
CA PHE A 35 5.69 3.20 -17.37
C PHE A 35 6.29 4.55 -17.00
N SER A 36 5.41 5.46 -16.61
CA SER A 36 5.70 6.77 -16.04
C SER A 36 4.98 6.92 -14.70
N ASP A 37 5.43 7.86 -13.89
CA ASP A 37 4.80 8.19 -12.60
C ASP A 37 3.32 8.57 -12.79
N ALA A 38 2.45 7.92 -12.00
CA ALA A 38 1.01 8.14 -12.02
C ALA A 38 0.59 9.46 -11.33
N GLY A 39 1.50 10.08 -10.57
CA GLY A 39 1.34 11.39 -9.93
C GLY A 39 1.31 12.57 -10.91
N PHE A 40 1.55 12.32 -12.20
CA PHE A 40 1.41 13.28 -13.30
C PHE A 40 0.10 13.12 -14.11
N GLY A 41 -0.90 12.44 -13.53
CA GLY A 41 -2.24 12.24 -14.09
C GLY A 41 -3.30 12.17 -12.98
N GLU A 42 -4.49 11.67 -13.28
CA GLU A 42 -5.66 11.65 -12.38
C GLU A 42 -5.46 10.89 -11.04
N LEU A 43 -4.29 10.29 -10.82
CA LEU A 43 -3.98 9.35 -9.74
C LEU A 43 -2.93 9.85 -8.73
N ASN A 44 -2.72 11.16 -8.64
CA ASN A 44 -1.84 11.77 -7.61
C ASN A 44 -2.33 11.50 -6.16
N ASN A 45 -3.58 11.03 -6.02
CA ASN A 45 -4.10 10.46 -4.79
C ASN A 45 -4.75 9.09 -5.11
N PRO A 46 -4.05 7.96 -4.87
CA PRO A 46 -4.50 6.64 -5.31
C PRO A 46 -5.65 6.07 -4.46
N THR A 47 -6.14 6.78 -3.44
CA THR A 47 -7.19 6.27 -2.55
C THR A 47 -8.42 5.82 -3.31
N GLY A 48 -8.90 6.59 -4.30
CA GLY A 48 -10.09 6.20 -5.08
C GLY A 48 -9.92 4.87 -5.81
N VAL A 49 -8.77 4.67 -6.46
CA VAL A 49 -8.44 3.42 -7.16
C VAL A 49 -8.28 2.26 -6.18
N GLY A 50 -7.60 2.48 -5.06
CA GLY A 50 -7.43 1.46 -4.02
C GLY A 50 -8.77 0.99 -3.44
N LEU A 51 -9.70 1.91 -3.20
CA LEU A 51 -11.05 1.53 -2.73
C LEU A 51 -11.80 0.73 -3.79
N GLN A 52 -11.76 1.15 -5.05
CA GLN A 52 -12.39 0.42 -6.15
C GLN A 52 -11.80 -0.99 -6.31
N GLU A 53 -10.48 -1.14 -6.18
CA GLU A 53 -9.82 -2.43 -6.23
C GLU A 53 -10.27 -3.35 -5.08
N ILE A 54 -10.32 -2.83 -3.85
CA ILE A 54 -10.80 -3.59 -2.68
C ILE A 54 -12.26 -4.02 -2.87
N GLU A 55 -13.13 -3.11 -3.33
CA GLU A 55 -14.55 -3.41 -3.60
C GLU A 55 -14.72 -4.45 -4.71
N THR A 56 -13.84 -4.45 -5.71
CA THR A 56 -13.84 -5.44 -6.80
C THR A 56 -13.39 -6.82 -6.31
N LEU A 57 -12.34 -6.87 -5.48
CA LEU A 57 -11.80 -8.12 -4.93
C LEU A 57 -12.70 -8.71 -3.84
N TYR A 58 -13.39 -7.86 -3.07
CA TYR A 58 -14.16 -8.26 -1.90
C TYR A 58 -15.56 -7.61 -1.88
N PRO A 59 -16.44 -7.92 -2.86
CA PRO A 59 -17.71 -7.22 -3.06
C PRO A 59 -18.72 -7.36 -1.91
N ARG A 60 -18.51 -8.30 -0.99
CA ARG A 60 -19.37 -8.56 0.18
C ARG A 60 -18.76 -8.09 1.50
N GLN A 61 -17.58 -7.46 1.46
CA GLN A 61 -16.91 -6.97 2.67
C GLN A 61 -16.97 -5.45 2.73
N THR A 62 -17.08 -4.94 3.95
CA THR A 62 -17.06 -3.49 4.21
C THR A 62 -15.65 -3.03 4.53
N ILE A 63 -15.26 -1.87 3.99
CA ILE A 63 -13.98 -1.24 4.30
C ILE A 63 -14.07 -0.65 5.72
N GLY A 64 -13.26 -1.20 6.63
CA GLY A 64 -13.30 -0.82 8.05
C GLY A 64 -12.67 0.54 8.33
N ALA A 65 -11.55 0.87 7.68
CA ALA A 65 -10.85 2.14 7.89
C ALA A 65 -10.06 2.56 6.64
N VAL A 66 -10.00 3.88 6.38
CA VAL A 66 -9.19 4.46 5.31
C VAL A 66 -8.29 5.54 5.89
N LEU A 67 -6.99 5.39 5.63
CA LEU A 67 -5.97 6.37 5.99
C LEU A 67 -5.34 6.91 4.71
N ASN A 68 -5.43 8.23 4.51
CA ASN A 68 -4.78 8.94 3.42
C ASN A 68 -3.69 9.86 3.99
N VAL A 69 -2.46 9.73 3.51
CA VAL A 69 -1.32 10.57 3.91
C VAL A 69 -0.86 11.37 2.70
N GLY A 70 -1.02 12.69 2.79
CA GLY A 70 -0.56 13.63 1.77
C GLY A 70 0.89 14.06 1.98
N THR A 71 1.48 14.61 0.92
CA THR A 71 2.84 15.20 0.95
C THR A 71 2.83 16.71 1.20
N SER A 72 1.67 17.29 1.58
CA SER A 72 1.52 18.71 1.92
C SER A 72 2.07 19.65 0.86
N ARG A 73 1.69 19.48 -0.41
CA ARG A 73 2.16 20.37 -1.49
C ARG A 73 1.51 21.75 -1.39
N SER A 74 2.31 22.81 -1.44
CA SER A 74 1.82 24.18 -1.52
C SER A 74 1.04 24.41 -2.81
N LYS A 75 -0.01 25.24 -2.76
CA LYS A 75 -0.61 25.81 -3.98
C LYS A 75 0.44 26.62 -4.72
N PRO A 76 0.48 26.57 -6.07
CA PRO A 76 1.50 27.28 -6.84
C PRO A 76 1.34 28.80 -6.68
N ASP A 77 2.44 29.50 -6.36
CA ASP A 77 2.51 30.95 -6.52
C ASP A 77 2.33 31.30 -8.02
N PRO A 78 1.55 32.33 -8.38
CA PRO A 78 1.22 32.67 -9.76
C PRO A 78 2.41 33.25 -10.58
N THR A 79 3.61 33.33 -10.02
CA THR A 79 4.78 33.92 -10.67
C THR A 79 5.42 32.97 -11.69
N PRO A 80 5.67 33.42 -12.94
CA PRO A 80 6.03 32.53 -14.04
C PRO A 80 7.54 32.38 -14.16
N ARG A 81 8.15 31.43 -13.44
CA ARG A 81 9.52 30.98 -13.75
C ARG A 81 9.68 29.47 -13.53
N SER A 82 10.31 28.80 -14.50
CA SER A 82 10.81 27.40 -14.51
C SER A 82 9.86 26.29 -15.02
N VAL A 83 10.48 25.17 -15.43
CA VAL A 83 9.92 23.84 -15.78
C VAL A 83 8.82 23.40 -14.79
N LEU A 84 8.89 23.90 -13.56
CA LEU A 84 7.83 23.89 -12.56
C LEU A 84 6.46 24.28 -13.12
N HIS A 85 6.32 25.29 -13.97
CA HIS A 85 5.00 25.68 -14.50
C HIS A 85 4.41 24.59 -15.42
N ILE A 86 5.25 23.86 -16.16
CA ILE A 86 4.81 22.76 -17.04
C ILE A 86 4.44 21.54 -16.19
N VAL A 87 5.31 21.15 -15.25
CA VAL A 87 5.03 20.09 -14.26
C VAL A 87 3.77 20.41 -13.44
N LYS A 88 3.63 21.64 -12.96
CA LYS A 88 2.48 22.11 -12.17
C LYS A 88 1.21 22.23 -13.01
N LYS A 89 1.30 22.59 -14.29
CA LYS A 89 0.15 22.60 -15.21
C LYS A 89 -0.31 21.18 -15.54
N LEU A 90 0.62 20.24 -15.70
CA LEU A 90 0.31 18.82 -15.88
C LEU A 90 -0.26 18.19 -14.60
N ALA A 91 0.37 18.43 -13.45
CA ALA A 91 -0.06 17.91 -12.15
C ALA A 91 -1.27 18.64 -11.53
N GLY A 92 -1.57 19.87 -11.96
CA GLY A 92 -2.72 20.66 -11.51
C GLY A 92 -3.97 20.45 -12.38
N ASN A 93 -3.79 20.06 -13.65
CA ASN A 93 -4.88 19.59 -14.52
C ASN A 93 -5.26 18.14 -14.21
N ALA A 94 -4.31 17.37 -13.69
CA ALA A 94 -4.53 16.11 -13.01
C ALA A 94 -5.26 16.36 -11.69
N THR A 95 -6.56 16.09 -11.68
CA THR A 95 -7.52 16.12 -10.55
C THR A 95 -6.93 16.57 -9.20
N ASP A 96 -7.35 17.76 -8.76
CA ASP A 96 -7.10 18.29 -7.42
C ASP A 96 -7.26 17.15 -6.38
N PRO A 97 -6.24 16.83 -5.54
CA PRO A 97 -6.36 15.77 -4.53
C PRO A 97 -7.57 15.96 -3.59
N ASN A 98 -8.14 17.16 -3.53
CA ASN A 98 -9.42 17.44 -2.87
C ASN A 98 -10.63 16.79 -3.57
N ILE A 99 -10.60 16.53 -4.88
CA ILE A 99 -11.65 15.78 -5.62
C ILE A 99 -11.71 14.34 -5.11
N VAL A 100 -10.55 13.68 -4.99
CA VAL A 100 -10.49 12.33 -4.42
C VAL A 100 -10.95 12.36 -2.96
N ALA A 101 -10.52 13.35 -2.19
CA ALA A 101 -11.00 13.51 -0.81
C ALA A 101 -12.53 13.66 -0.73
N LYS A 102 -13.16 14.41 -1.65
CA LYS A 102 -14.62 14.54 -1.75
C LYS A 102 -15.29 13.22 -2.15
N GLN A 103 -14.74 12.49 -3.12
CA GLN A 103 -15.26 11.19 -3.53
C GLN A 103 -15.19 10.16 -2.40
N VAL A 104 -14.10 10.15 -1.63
CA VAL A 104 -13.94 9.27 -0.47
C VAL A 104 -14.91 9.68 0.64
N ALA A 105 -15.07 10.98 0.90
CA ALA A 105 -16.04 11.47 1.87
C ALA A 105 -17.49 11.09 1.51
N ALA A 106 -17.84 11.11 0.22
CA ALA A 106 -19.17 10.73 -0.27
C ALA A 106 -19.52 9.24 -0.05
N ARG A 107 -18.51 8.37 0.19
CA ARG A 107 -18.73 6.94 0.45
C ARG A 107 -19.22 6.64 1.87
N ASN A 108 -19.32 7.67 2.73
CA ASN A 108 -19.79 7.54 4.11
C ASN A 108 -19.09 6.40 4.88
N LEU A 109 -17.77 6.32 4.72
CA LEU A 109 -16.95 5.30 5.39
C LEU A 109 -16.98 5.54 6.90
N PRO A 110 -17.08 4.48 7.72
CA PRO A 110 -17.20 4.61 9.17
C PRO A 110 -15.99 5.33 9.78
N HIS A 111 -14.81 5.10 9.19
CA HIS A 111 -13.54 5.62 9.68
C HIS A 111 -12.67 6.07 8.51
N HIS A 112 -12.48 7.39 8.38
CA HIS A 112 -11.64 7.99 7.34
C HIS A 112 -10.81 9.14 7.91
N TRP A 113 -9.49 9.08 7.72
CA TRP A 113 -8.57 10.15 8.11
C TRP A 113 -7.73 10.57 6.91
N ARG A 114 -7.63 11.90 6.72
CA ARG A 114 -6.70 12.52 5.77
C ARG A 114 -5.68 13.35 6.52
N PHE A 115 -4.44 12.87 6.57
CA PHE A 115 -3.32 13.58 7.15
C PHE A 115 -2.59 14.37 6.07
N ASN A 116 -2.85 15.67 6.03
CA ASN A 116 -2.23 16.60 5.10
C ASN A 116 -2.17 17.99 5.75
N ASP A 117 -1.12 18.75 5.48
CA ASP A 117 -1.08 20.18 5.79
C ASP A 117 -1.54 20.97 4.56
N ASP A 118 -2.74 21.52 4.61
CA ASP A 118 -3.36 22.24 3.49
C ASP A 118 -2.68 23.59 3.19
N ARG A 119 -1.87 24.11 4.11
CA ARG A 119 -1.03 25.30 3.86
C ARG A 119 0.13 24.95 2.94
N GLY A 120 0.57 23.69 3.01
CA GLY A 120 1.63 23.11 2.24
C GLY A 120 3.03 23.59 2.61
N ILE A 121 4.02 22.87 2.09
CA ILE A 121 5.44 23.16 2.23
C ILE A 121 5.99 23.66 0.90
N LYS A 122 6.72 24.78 0.90
CA LYS A 122 7.33 25.35 -0.31
C LYS A 122 8.66 24.66 -0.59
N ILE A 123 8.61 23.42 -1.08
CA ILE A 123 9.76 22.62 -1.51
C ILE A 123 9.47 22.07 -2.90
N GLU A 124 10.45 22.15 -3.79
CA GLU A 124 10.35 21.57 -5.14
C GLU A 124 10.59 20.06 -5.09
N LEU A 125 10.04 19.32 -6.06
CA LEU A 125 10.09 17.85 -6.03
C LEU A 125 11.53 17.31 -6.04
N ASP A 126 12.44 18.01 -6.72
CA ASP A 126 13.86 17.72 -6.85
C ASP A 126 14.75 18.58 -5.94
N ASP A 127 14.17 19.30 -4.98
CA ASP A 127 14.94 20.12 -4.05
C ASP A 127 15.79 19.21 -3.16
N TRP A 128 17.11 19.43 -3.15
CA TRP A 128 18.05 18.63 -2.39
C TRP A 128 19.20 19.49 -1.86
N LYS A 129 18.88 20.49 -1.05
CA LYS A 129 19.86 21.46 -0.56
C LYS A 129 20.48 21.04 0.77
N PRO A 130 21.79 21.29 0.97
CA PRO A 130 22.75 21.74 -0.03
C PRO A 130 23.10 20.62 -1.02
N ASN A 131 23.22 20.93 -2.32
CA ASN A 131 23.61 19.98 -3.38
C ASN A 131 25.03 20.23 -3.94
N SER A 132 25.82 21.06 -3.25
CA SER A 132 27.16 21.44 -3.72
C SER A 132 28.15 20.27 -3.60
N ARG A 133 29.19 20.26 -4.44
CA ARG A 133 30.29 19.27 -4.34
C ARG A 133 31.08 19.38 -3.03
N PHE A 134 30.97 20.51 -2.33
CA PHE A 134 31.65 20.78 -1.06
C PHE A 134 30.83 20.35 0.17
N SER A 135 29.55 20.02 -0.02
CA SER A 135 28.64 19.58 1.06
C SER A 135 28.47 18.06 1.11
N LYS A 136 29.51 17.28 0.75
CA LYS A 136 29.44 15.81 0.64
C LYS A 136 29.03 15.06 1.93
N GLY A 137 29.09 15.70 3.11
CA GLY A 137 28.59 15.15 4.39
C GLY A 137 27.28 15.78 4.90
N ALA A 138 26.80 16.84 4.26
CA ALA A 138 25.59 17.57 4.65
C ALA A 138 24.57 17.66 3.50
N SER A 139 24.75 16.85 2.45
CA SER A 139 23.91 16.95 1.25
C SER A 139 22.44 16.69 1.57
N GLY A 140 21.55 17.59 1.13
CA GLY A 140 20.12 17.50 1.41
C GLY A 140 19.69 17.84 2.85
N SER A 141 20.63 18.21 3.74
CA SER A 141 20.32 18.47 5.16
C SER A 141 19.30 19.59 5.36
N GLU A 142 19.40 20.69 4.61
CA GLU A 142 18.49 21.83 4.71
C GLU A 142 17.09 21.45 4.24
N THR A 143 16.98 20.75 3.11
CA THR A 143 15.68 20.27 2.61
C THR A 143 15.05 19.32 3.62
N CYS A 144 15.81 18.35 4.14
CA CYS A 144 15.32 17.40 5.14
C CYS A 144 14.90 18.09 6.45
N GLN A 145 15.68 19.06 6.91
CA GLN A 145 15.36 19.85 8.10
C GLN A 145 14.07 20.65 7.89
N LYS A 146 13.86 21.24 6.71
CA LYS A 146 12.64 21.97 6.38
C LYS A 146 11.41 21.07 6.35
N ILE A 147 11.52 19.87 5.75
CA ILE A 147 10.47 18.84 5.77
C ILE A 147 10.14 18.47 7.22
N ARG A 148 11.17 18.14 8.02
CA ARG A 148 11.02 17.76 9.43
C ARG A 148 10.33 18.84 10.24
N SER A 149 10.82 20.08 10.17
CA SER A 149 10.26 21.21 10.93
C SER A 149 8.80 21.46 10.57
N SER A 150 8.44 21.31 9.29
CA SER A 150 7.05 21.48 8.84
C SER A 150 6.15 20.35 9.36
N PHE A 151 6.64 19.11 9.35
CA PHE A 151 5.92 17.98 9.93
C PHE A 151 5.77 18.10 11.44
N GLU A 152 6.83 18.48 12.17
CA GLU A 152 6.81 18.69 13.62
C GLU A 152 5.82 19.78 14.00
N TRP A 153 5.81 20.89 13.26
CA TRP A 153 4.82 21.95 13.46
C TRP A 153 3.39 21.44 13.24
N TRP A 154 3.14 20.68 12.16
CA TRP A 154 1.80 20.18 11.82
C TRP A 154 1.34 19.13 12.83
N SER A 155 2.18 18.16 13.15
CA SER A 155 1.87 17.09 14.08
C SER A 155 1.75 17.56 15.54
N GLY A 156 2.35 18.71 15.89
CA GLY A 156 2.21 19.33 17.20
C GLY A 156 0.91 20.12 17.42
N GLN A 157 0.07 20.31 16.39
CA GLN A 157 -1.21 20.99 16.57
C GLN A 157 -2.19 20.12 17.38
N PRO A 158 -2.89 20.66 18.40
CA PRO A 158 -3.77 19.87 19.26
C PRO A 158 -4.80 19.03 18.51
N GLN A 159 -5.40 19.58 17.45
CA GLN A 159 -6.35 18.88 16.59
C GLN A 159 -5.72 17.68 15.88
N ASN A 160 -4.50 17.84 15.34
CA ASN A 160 -3.80 16.77 14.64
C ASN A 160 -3.34 15.67 15.60
N ILE A 161 -2.91 16.03 16.81
CA ILE A 161 -2.60 15.08 17.88
C ILE A 161 -3.82 14.22 18.19
N GLN A 162 -4.98 14.86 18.41
CA GLN A 162 -6.22 14.15 18.69
C GLN A 162 -6.60 13.20 17.54
N TRP A 163 -6.56 13.68 16.30
CA TRP A 163 -6.86 12.86 15.12
C TRP A 163 -5.92 11.67 14.95
N LEU A 164 -4.62 11.86 15.18
CA LEU A 164 -3.63 10.78 15.15
C LEU A 164 -3.92 9.73 16.23
N GLN A 165 -4.29 10.16 17.44
CA GLN A 165 -4.65 9.26 18.53
C GLN A 165 -5.93 8.48 18.25
N GLU A 166 -6.96 9.11 17.70
CA GLU A 166 -8.20 8.46 17.31
C GLU A 166 -7.97 7.42 16.21
N CYS A 167 -7.22 7.78 15.16
CA CYS A 167 -6.81 6.87 14.10
C CYS A 167 -6.01 5.68 14.64
N ALA A 168 -5.01 5.94 15.47
CA ALA A 168 -4.19 4.88 16.08
C ALA A 168 -5.04 3.94 16.95
N ARG A 169 -5.95 4.49 17.75
CA ARG A 169 -6.87 3.70 18.58
C ARG A 169 -7.72 2.78 17.72
N GLU A 170 -8.32 3.30 16.64
CA GLU A 170 -9.17 2.50 15.78
C GLU A 170 -8.38 1.41 15.04
N LEU A 171 -7.20 1.73 14.49
CA LEU A 171 -6.34 0.74 13.83
C LEU A 171 -5.93 -0.39 14.78
N VAL A 172 -5.65 -0.07 16.06
CA VAL A 172 -5.33 -1.07 17.08
C VAL A 172 -6.55 -1.89 17.47
N THR A 173 -7.71 -1.25 17.68
CA THR A 173 -8.98 -1.94 17.96
C THR A 173 -9.35 -2.90 16.83
N THR A 174 -9.35 -2.43 15.59
CA THR A 174 -9.60 -3.25 14.40
C THR A 174 -8.58 -4.38 14.24
N ARG A 175 -7.29 -4.14 14.52
CA ARG A 175 -6.28 -5.22 14.50
C ARG A 175 -6.56 -6.28 15.58
N ARG A 176 -6.86 -5.85 16.81
CA ARG A 176 -7.18 -6.78 17.92
C ARG A 176 -8.45 -7.58 17.64
N GLY A 177 -9.47 -6.93 17.08
CA GLY A 177 -10.69 -7.60 16.61
C GLY A 177 -10.39 -8.64 15.52
N ARG A 178 -9.51 -8.33 14.55
CA ARG A 178 -9.08 -9.33 13.56
C ARG A 178 -8.36 -10.53 14.19
N SER A 179 -7.63 -10.32 15.29
CA SER A 179 -6.94 -11.40 16.01
C SER A 179 -7.85 -12.26 16.90
N SER A 180 -9.13 -11.89 17.10
CA SER A 180 -10.06 -12.73 17.86
C SER A 180 -10.38 -14.03 17.11
N ASP A 181 -10.41 -13.98 15.77
CA ASP A 181 -10.44 -15.16 14.92
C ASP A 181 -9.01 -15.53 14.50
N ARG A 182 -8.34 -16.31 15.37
CA ARG A 182 -6.94 -16.74 15.16
C ARG A 182 -6.76 -17.48 13.83
N SER A 183 -7.74 -18.28 13.42
CA SER A 183 -7.68 -19.07 12.20
C SER A 183 -7.70 -18.18 10.96
N ARG A 184 -8.66 -17.25 10.87
CA ARG A 184 -8.72 -16.29 9.74
C ARG A 184 -7.51 -15.37 9.72
N TRP A 185 -7.02 -14.94 10.87
CA TRP A 185 -5.83 -14.11 10.94
C TRP A 185 -4.57 -14.85 10.48
N GLU A 186 -4.41 -16.13 10.82
CA GLU A 186 -3.30 -16.94 10.33
C GLU A 186 -3.37 -17.16 8.82
N GLN A 187 -4.55 -17.51 8.28
CA GLN A 187 -4.75 -17.62 6.84
C GLN A 187 -4.32 -16.34 6.12
N PHE A 188 -4.70 -15.18 6.66
CA PHE A 188 -4.31 -13.88 6.09
C PHE A 188 -2.80 -13.59 6.23
N ALA A 189 -2.25 -13.74 7.44
CA ALA A 189 -0.88 -13.34 7.74
C ALA A 189 0.17 -14.24 7.07
N VAL A 190 -0.15 -15.53 6.90
CA VAL A 190 0.77 -16.54 6.37
C VAL A 190 0.38 -16.99 4.96
N GLY A 191 -0.79 -16.55 4.46
CA GLY A 191 -1.36 -17.02 3.21
C GLY A 191 -1.77 -18.50 3.25
N ALA A 192 -2.00 -19.06 4.44
CA ALA A 192 -2.26 -20.48 4.64
C ALA A 192 -3.74 -20.81 4.37
N HIS A 193 -4.11 -21.10 3.13
CA HIS A 193 -5.53 -21.35 2.79
C HIS A 193 -5.96 -22.81 2.96
N GLU A 194 -5.00 -23.72 2.99
CA GLU A 194 -5.24 -25.15 3.02
C GLU A 194 -4.20 -25.77 3.92
N TYR A 195 -4.64 -26.48 4.94
CA TYR A 195 -3.81 -27.19 5.90
C TYR A 195 -3.94 -28.69 5.63
N ARG A 196 -2.85 -29.44 5.70
CA ARG A 196 -2.84 -30.89 5.47
C ARG A 196 -2.12 -31.62 6.58
N CYS A 197 -2.70 -32.75 6.97
CA CYS A 197 -2.03 -33.69 7.88
C CYS A 197 -0.80 -34.26 7.20
N ARG A 198 0.27 -34.43 7.99
CA ARG A 198 1.54 -35.01 7.52
C ARG A 198 1.65 -36.48 7.89
N HIS A 199 0.73 -37.01 8.68
CA HIS A 199 0.76 -38.37 9.19
C HIS A 199 0.63 -39.39 8.06
N GLU A 200 1.52 -40.37 8.03
CA GLU A 200 1.50 -41.43 7.01
C GLU A 200 0.26 -42.30 7.21
N GLY A 201 -0.59 -42.40 6.19
CA GLY A 201 -1.85 -43.16 6.26
C GLY A 201 -3.07 -42.35 6.67
N CYS A 202 -2.94 -41.06 6.99
CA CYS A 202 -4.09 -40.18 7.17
C CYS A 202 -4.80 -39.93 5.82
N GLN A 203 -6.09 -40.23 5.74
CA GLN A 203 -6.86 -40.14 4.49
C GLN A 203 -7.43 -38.74 4.21
N GLU A 204 -7.43 -37.84 5.19
CA GLU A 204 -8.01 -36.51 4.99
C GLU A 204 -7.10 -35.59 4.18
N GLU A 205 -7.67 -35.11 3.06
CA GLU A 205 -6.91 -34.40 2.05
C GLU A 205 -6.59 -32.95 2.45
N SER A 206 -7.49 -32.26 3.14
CA SER A 206 -7.30 -30.84 3.52
C SER A 206 -8.25 -30.30 4.58
N TYR A 207 -7.78 -29.27 5.30
CA TYR A 207 -8.55 -28.46 6.24
C TYR A 207 -8.48 -26.99 5.84
N ASN A 208 -9.59 -26.29 6.06
CA ASN A 208 -9.69 -24.88 5.69
C ASN A 208 -9.19 -23.97 6.81
N SER A 209 -9.01 -24.47 8.03
CA SER A 209 -8.48 -23.70 9.16
C SER A 209 -7.55 -24.53 10.04
N ARG A 210 -6.64 -23.84 10.78
CA ARG A 210 -5.81 -24.51 11.78
C ARG A 210 -6.64 -25.16 12.88
N HIS A 211 -7.76 -24.56 13.27
CA HIS A 211 -8.64 -25.16 14.28
C HIS A 211 -9.23 -26.50 13.80
N GLN A 212 -9.68 -26.59 12.55
CA GLN A 212 -10.15 -27.85 11.96
C GLN A 212 -9.04 -28.90 11.92
N PHE A 213 -7.84 -28.50 11.49
CA PHE A 213 -6.67 -29.39 11.51
C PHE A 213 -6.33 -29.87 12.93
N GLN A 214 -6.36 -28.97 13.91
CA GLN A 214 -5.99 -29.29 15.29
C GLN A 214 -7.01 -30.23 15.92
N SER A 215 -8.31 -30.02 15.68
CA SER A 215 -9.34 -30.96 16.12
C SER A 215 -9.17 -32.34 15.47
N HIS A 216 -8.80 -32.41 14.20
CA HIS A 216 -8.45 -33.69 13.58
C HIS A 216 -7.24 -34.34 14.23
N TRP A 217 -6.18 -33.56 14.49
CA TRP A 217 -4.97 -34.06 15.16
C TRP A 217 -5.27 -34.65 16.53
N GLU A 218 -6.04 -33.92 17.35
CA GLU A 218 -6.47 -34.34 18.68
C GLU A 218 -7.32 -35.64 18.62
N ASN A 219 -8.24 -35.74 17.66
CA ASN A 219 -9.14 -36.89 17.58
C ASN A 219 -8.52 -38.15 16.97
N GLU A 220 -7.63 -38.00 15.99
CA GLU A 220 -7.13 -39.13 15.18
C GLU A 220 -5.69 -39.53 15.53
N HIS A 221 -4.87 -38.63 16.09
CA HIS A 221 -3.41 -38.84 16.21
C HIS A 221 -2.82 -38.58 17.62
N GLU A 222 -3.54 -37.96 18.57
CA GLU A 222 -2.99 -37.56 19.88
C GLU A 222 -2.41 -38.72 20.71
N GLY A 223 -2.90 -39.94 20.50
CA GLY A 223 -2.44 -41.14 21.20
C GLY A 223 -1.29 -41.90 20.53
N GLU A 224 -0.85 -41.48 19.34
CA GLU A 224 0.19 -42.18 18.60
C GLU A 224 1.60 -41.70 19.02
N ALA A 225 2.59 -42.60 19.01
CA ALA A 225 3.96 -42.30 19.46
C ALA A 225 4.75 -41.35 18.53
N PHE A 226 4.10 -40.80 17.51
CA PHE A 226 4.67 -39.88 16.54
C PHE A 226 4.61 -38.47 17.14
N GLY A 227 5.74 -38.00 17.67
CA GLY A 227 5.83 -36.76 18.45
C GLY A 227 5.51 -35.46 17.70
N GLU A 228 5.91 -34.33 18.32
CA GLU A 228 5.69 -32.92 17.93
C GLU A 228 5.99 -32.58 16.43
N ASP A 229 6.67 -33.45 15.70
CA ASP A 229 7.09 -33.27 14.30
C ASP A 229 5.92 -33.22 13.30
N PHE A 230 4.80 -33.90 13.61
CA PHE A 230 3.62 -33.98 12.73
C PHE A 230 2.43 -33.13 13.20
N GLU A 231 2.48 -32.64 14.44
CA GLU A 231 1.50 -31.72 15.03
C GLU A 231 1.39 -30.39 14.25
N LYS A 232 2.45 -30.01 13.51
CA LYS A 232 2.43 -28.81 12.67
C LYS A 232 1.95 -29.16 11.25
N PRO A 233 0.84 -28.56 10.77
CA PRO A 233 0.32 -28.88 9.44
C PRO A 233 1.30 -28.46 8.33
N LYS A 234 1.25 -29.12 7.17
CA LYS A 234 1.71 -28.49 5.92
C LYS A 234 0.64 -27.50 5.50
N PHE A 235 1.01 -26.34 5.01
CA PHE A 235 0.05 -25.44 4.39
C PHE A 235 0.60 -24.83 3.10
N LYS A 236 -0.31 -24.61 2.15
CA LYS A 236 0.01 -23.94 0.90
C LYS A 236 -0.04 -22.43 1.11
N ARG A 237 1.08 -21.74 0.86
CA ARG A 237 1.10 -20.28 0.85
C ARG A 237 0.36 -19.76 -0.38
N TRP A 238 -0.45 -18.74 -0.18
CA TRP A 238 -1.04 -17.97 -1.25
C TRP A 238 0.08 -17.34 -2.08
N VAL A 239 0.02 -17.57 -3.38
CA VAL A 239 0.85 -16.88 -4.37
C VAL A 239 -0.12 -16.00 -5.13
N TYR A 240 0.27 -14.74 -5.34
CA TYR A 240 -0.53 -13.81 -6.13
C TYR A 240 -0.87 -14.47 -7.46
N GLN A 241 -2.17 -14.55 -7.77
CA GLN A 241 -2.61 -15.17 -9.01
C GLN A 241 -2.00 -14.39 -10.17
N GLU A 242 -1.09 -15.01 -10.90
CA GLU A 242 -0.72 -14.49 -12.21
C GLU A 242 -1.99 -14.46 -13.05
N ARG A 243 -2.25 -13.30 -13.67
CA ARG A 243 -3.42 -13.10 -14.52
C ARG A 243 -3.50 -14.28 -15.50
N PRO A 244 -4.64 -14.98 -15.64
CA PRO A 244 -4.74 -16.14 -16.51
C PRO A 244 -4.21 -15.79 -17.91
N GLU A 245 -3.17 -16.49 -18.35
CA GLU A 245 -2.73 -16.41 -19.73
C GLU A 245 -3.89 -16.89 -20.60
N GLY A 246 -4.55 -15.98 -21.33
CA GLY A 246 -5.44 -16.37 -22.43
C GLY A 246 -6.96 -16.22 -22.24
N GLN A 247 -7.45 -15.19 -21.55
CA GLN A 247 -8.80 -14.67 -21.87
C GLN A 247 -8.66 -13.30 -22.54
N GLY A 248 -8.34 -13.34 -23.83
CA GLY A 248 -8.56 -12.23 -24.74
C GLY A 248 -10.06 -11.99 -24.92
N ARG A 249 -10.46 -10.73 -24.82
CA ARG A 249 -11.53 -10.18 -25.65
C ARG A 249 -10.88 -9.20 -26.62
#